data_AF-A0A2P5MZS3-F1
#
_entry.id   AF-A0A2P5MZS3-F1
#
_cell.length_a   1.000
_cell.length_b   1.000
_cell.length_c   1.000
_cell.angle_alpha   90.00
_cell.angle_beta   90.00
_cell.angle_gamma   90.00
#
_symmetry.space_group_name_H-M   'P 1'
#
loop_
_entity.id
_entity.type
_entity.pdbx_description
1 polymer ?
#
loop_
_entity_poly.entity_id
_entity_poly.type
_entity_poly.pdbx_seq_one_letter_code
_entity_poly.pdbx_strand_id
1 'polypeptide(L)'
;MRLLLFVSSKPQPAQVGFTLLELLVVITVMGILSTMAVMSYDGVQEQGQYDTTRFKMTEIRNALLQFRRDSGSNDFPGQGQYDCTDAANGNPSNANPDFNFPAEAGSNDSEKIAWCRHPANFWMLFVDPFGRATHDQWNEDTHRGWHGPYLTRKSGLLNLSAGNPAGLPTQSGIWGIADTYLNSTATGIAWSTLSEPERGGRPYWFLPDTDSDNQPDERIVSLGPDNSYAGSGTNECLPNANNLILCLLR
;
A
#
# COMPACT_ATOMS: atom_id res chain seq x y z
N MET A 1 -3.07 58.22 -68.51
CA MET A 1 -1.72 57.76 -68.17
C MET A 1 -1.87 56.47 -67.38
N ARG A 2 -1.67 55.30 -68.02
CA ARG A 2 -1.95 53.97 -67.45
C ARG A 2 -0.62 53.40 -66.97
N LEU A 3 -0.44 53.29 -65.65
CA LEU A 3 0.78 52.76 -65.03
C LEU A 3 0.68 51.23 -65.00
N LEU A 4 1.50 50.55 -65.80
CA LEU A 4 1.62 49.09 -65.80
C LEU A 4 2.53 48.67 -64.63
N LEU A 5 1.96 48.04 -63.61
CA LEU A 5 2.70 47.35 -62.56
C LEU A 5 3.13 45.97 -63.06
N PHE A 6 4.42 45.77 -63.26
CA PHE A 6 5.02 44.45 -63.47
C PHE A 6 5.09 43.71 -62.13
N VAL A 7 4.27 42.67 -61.97
CA VAL A 7 4.40 41.70 -60.87
C VAL A 7 5.51 40.73 -61.26
N SER A 8 6.62 40.76 -60.52
CA SER A 8 7.71 39.79 -60.63
C SER A 8 7.31 38.50 -59.88
N SER A 9 7.06 37.42 -60.62
CA SER A 9 6.87 36.09 -60.05
C SER A 9 8.24 35.52 -59.64
N LYS A 10 8.46 35.36 -58.33
CA LYS A 10 9.61 34.58 -57.85
C LYS A 10 9.40 33.10 -58.23
N PRO A 11 10.42 32.40 -58.76
CA PRO A 11 10.32 30.97 -59.02
C PRO A 11 10.18 30.20 -57.70
N GLN A 12 9.12 29.38 -57.58
CA GLN A 12 8.99 28.43 -56.48
C GLN A 12 9.99 27.29 -56.67
N PRO A 13 10.72 26.87 -55.63
CA PRO A 13 11.57 25.68 -55.72
C PRO A 13 10.69 24.46 -56.01
N ALA A 14 11.11 23.65 -56.99
CA ALA A 14 10.44 22.40 -57.33
C ALA A 14 10.38 21.48 -56.11
N GLN A 15 9.18 21.09 -55.70
CA GLN A 15 9.00 20.06 -54.68
C GLN A 15 9.52 18.74 -55.26
N VAL A 16 10.67 18.27 -54.74
CA VAL A 16 11.16 16.93 -54.99
C VAL A 16 10.22 15.99 -54.22
N GLY A 17 9.33 15.30 -54.93
CA GLY A 17 8.42 14.33 -54.33
C GLY A 17 9.19 13.13 -53.77
N PHE A 18 8.87 12.75 -52.53
CA PHE A 18 9.39 11.52 -51.92
C PHE A 18 9.08 10.31 -52.81
N THR A 19 10.07 9.45 -53.01
CA THR A 19 9.89 8.24 -53.80
C THR A 19 9.12 7.19 -52.99
N LEU A 20 8.32 6.36 -53.68
CA LEU A 20 7.60 5.24 -53.05
C LEU A 20 8.55 4.28 -52.29
N LEU A 21 9.77 4.11 -52.82
CA LEU A 21 10.81 3.27 -52.22
C LEU A 21 11.32 3.86 -50.89
N GLU A 22 11.49 5.17 -50.83
CA GLU A 22 11.95 5.87 -49.63
C GLU A 22 10.93 5.76 -48.49
N LEU A 23 9.64 5.92 -48.80
CA LEU A 23 8.57 5.69 -47.82
C LEU A 23 8.56 4.23 -47.33
N LEU A 24 8.77 3.27 -48.24
CA LEU A 24 8.79 1.85 -47.91
C LEU A 24 9.96 1.49 -46.98
N VAL A 25 11.16 2.04 -47.22
CA VAL A 25 12.30 1.81 -46.32
C VAL A 25 12.07 2.44 -44.94
N VAL A 26 11.45 3.61 -44.86
CA VAL A 26 11.18 4.26 -43.56
C VAL A 26 10.22 3.43 -42.72
N ILE A 27 9.10 2.96 -43.29
CA ILE A 27 8.13 2.17 -42.52
C ILE A 27 8.68 0.80 -42.13
N THR A 28 9.56 0.19 -42.92
CA THR A 28 10.18 -1.08 -42.57
C THR A 28 11.19 -0.91 -41.44
N VAL A 29 12.03 0.13 -41.49
CA VAL A 29 12.96 0.47 -40.40
C VAL A 29 12.19 0.84 -39.13
N MET A 30 11.13 1.65 -39.22
CA MET A 30 10.28 1.96 -38.06
C MET A 30 9.58 0.73 -37.50
N GLY A 31 9.14 -0.20 -38.35
CA GLY A 31 8.57 -1.48 -37.92
C GLY A 31 9.55 -2.31 -37.09
N ILE A 32 10.79 -2.45 -37.56
CA ILE A 32 11.84 -3.19 -36.86
C ILE A 32 12.21 -2.50 -35.53
N LEU A 33 12.37 -1.17 -35.52
CA LEU A 33 12.69 -0.44 -34.29
C LEU A 33 11.56 -0.53 -33.27
N SER A 34 10.30 -0.48 -33.72
CA SER A 34 9.14 -0.55 -32.82
C SER A 34 9.03 -1.89 -32.12
N THR A 35 9.30 -3.01 -32.82
CA THR A 35 9.27 -4.35 -32.20
C THR A 35 10.40 -4.52 -31.19
N MET A 36 11.62 -4.04 -31.51
CA MET A 36 12.75 -4.06 -30.58
C MET A 36 12.50 -3.19 -29.34
N ALA A 37 11.87 -2.03 -29.51
CA ALA A 37 11.55 -1.14 -28.39
C ALA A 37 10.60 -1.81 -27.39
N VAL A 38 9.52 -2.45 -27.84
CA VAL A 38 8.55 -3.12 -26.95
C VAL A 38 9.23 -4.21 -26.11
N MET A 39 10.06 -5.05 -26.72
CA MET A 39 10.80 -6.11 -26.00
C MET A 39 11.78 -5.56 -24.96
N SER A 40 12.28 -4.34 -25.14
CA SER A 40 13.17 -3.67 -24.18
C SER A 40 12.42 -3.08 -22.97
N TYR A 41 11.09 -2.92 -23.04
CA TYR A 41 10.28 -2.41 -21.94
C TYR A 41 9.72 -3.53 -21.04
N ASP A 42 9.61 -4.75 -21.55
CA ASP A 42 9.20 -5.92 -20.76
C ASP A 42 10.20 -6.15 -19.61
N GLY A 43 9.71 -6.09 -18.37
CA GLY A 43 10.49 -6.29 -17.14
C GLY A 43 10.89 -5.01 -16.39
N VAL A 44 11.11 -3.88 -17.08
CA VAL A 44 11.45 -2.60 -16.41
C VAL A 44 10.27 -2.10 -15.56
N GLN A 45 9.06 -2.29 -16.07
CA GLN A 45 7.84 -1.92 -15.36
C GLN A 45 7.61 -2.79 -14.11
N GLU A 46 7.87 -4.10 -14.20
CA GLU A 46 7.72 -5.04 -13.07
C GLU A 46 8.76 -4.74 -11.97
N GLN A 47 10.02 -4.51 -12.36
CA GLN A 47 11.06 -4.14 -11.41
C GLN A 47 10.75 -2.82 -10.69
N GLY A 48 10.32 -1.79 -11.42
CA GLY A 48 9.94 -0.51 -10.83
C GLY A 48 8.76 -0.62 -9.86
N GLN A 49 7.80 -1.50 -10.15
CA GLN A 49 6.68 -1.78 -9.26
C GLN A 49 7.16 -2.50 -7.98
N TYR A 50 7.99 -3.53 -8.13
CA TYR A 50 8.55 -4.28 -7.01
C TYR A 50 9.36 -3.38 -6.05
N ASP A 51 10.16 -2.48 -6.61
CA ASP A 51 10.92 -1.50 -5.84
C ASP A 51 10.01 -0.50 -5.12
N THR A 52 8.91 -0.09 -5.76
CA THR A 52 7.89 0.77 -5.13
C THR A 52 7.21 0.06 -3.95
N THR A 53 6.85 -1.22 -4.11
CA THR A 53 6.25 -2.02 -3.04
C THR A 53 7.21 -2.18 -1.87
N ARG A 54 8.49 -2.47 -2.13
CA ARG A 54 9.53 -2.55 -1.07
C ARG A 54 9.75 -1.23 -0.35
N PHE A 55 9.73 -0.11 -1.09
CA PHE A 55 9.82 1.23 -0.51
C PHE A 55 8.65 1.48 0.44
N LYS A 56 7.43 1.16 0.01
CA LYS A 56 6.21 1.30 0.84
C LYS A 56 6.24 0.41 2.08
N MET A 57 6.68 -0.84 1.95
CA MET A 57 6.85 -1.73 3.12
C MET A 57 7.87 -1.15 4.12
N THR A 58 8.95 -0.53 3.62
CA THR A 58 9.93 0.12 4.48
C THR A 58 9.34 1.34 5.20
N GLU A 59 8.50 2.13 4.52
CA GLU A 59 7.74 3.23 5.12
C GLU A 59 6.85 2.74 6.26
N ILE A 60 6.05 1.68 6.02
CA ILE A 60 5.19 1.05 7.03
C ILE A 60 6.02 0.48 8.19
N ARG A 61 7.16 -0.17 7.89
CA ARG A 61 8.07 -0.70 8.90
C ARG A 61 8.58 0.40 9.82
N ASN A 62 9.05 1.50 9.25
CA ASN A 62 9.58 2.62 10.03
C ASN A 62 8.49 3.24 10.91
N ALA A 63 7.26 3.35 10.40
CA ALA A 63 6.10 3.81 11.18
C ALA A 63 5.79 2.87 12.36
N LEU A 64 5.74 1.55 12.12
CA LEU A 64 5.52 0.55 13.17
C LEU A 64 6.65 0.56 14.22
N LEU A 65 7.91 0.67 13.81
CA LEU A 65 9.04 0.74 14.74
C LEU A 65 9.05 2.05 15.53
N GLN A 66 8.61 3.17 14.92
CA GLN A 66 8.44 4.43 15.63
C GLN A 66 7.31 4.33 16.65
N PHE A 67 6.14 3.81 16.26
CA PHE A 67 5.02 3.53 17.15
C PHE A 67 5.46 2.68 18.35
N ARG A 68 6.25 1.62 18.09
CA ARG A 68 6.77 0.73 19.13
C ARG A 68 7.66 1.45 20.13
N ARG A 69 8.53 2.35 19.66
CA ARG A 69 9.40 3.15 20.55
C ARG A 69 8.56 4.10 21.39
N ASP A 70 7.59 4.75 20.75
CA ASP A 70 6.78 5.79 21.36
C ASP A 70 5.75 5.20 22.34
N SER A 71 5.27 3.98 22.12
CA SER A 71 4.39 3.27 23.06
C SER A 71 5.03 3.09 24.44
N GLY A 72 6.37 3.04 24.51
CA GLY A 72 7.12 2.89 25.76
C GLY A 72 7.17 1.47 26.32
N SER A 73 6.19 0.62 25.99
CA SER A 73 6.14 -0.78 26.40
C SER A 73 6.70 -1.73 25.34
N ASN A 74 7.26 -1.19 24.24
CA ASN A 74 7.68 -1.95 23.06
C ASN A 74 6.54 -2.71 22.36
N ASP A 75 5.31 -2.23 22.53
CA ASP A 75 4.10 -2.81 21.95
C ASP A 75 3.86 -2.29 20.53
N PHE A 76 3.41 -3.17 19.65
CA PHE A 76 2.84 -2.82 18.35
C PHE A 76 1.32 -2.54 18.46
N PRO A 77 0.68 -2.02 17.40
CA PRO A 77 -0.79 -1.93 17.36
C PRO A 77 -1.47 -3.25 17.72
N GLY A 78 -2.48 -3.19 18.59
CA GLY A 78 -3.20 -4.38 19.06
C GLY A 78 -2.55 -5.11 20.25
N GLN A 79 -1.41 -4.64 20.76
CA GLN A 79 -0.69 -5.25 21.89
C GLN A 79 -0.59 -4.31 23.10
N GLY A 80 -0.42 -4.90 24.29
CA GLY A 80 -0.23 -4.19 25.55
C GLY A 80 -1.28 -3.11 25.80
N GLN A 81 -0.87 -1.85 26.01
CA GLN A 81 -1.83 -0.76 26.22
C GLN A 81 -2.68 -0.45 24.98
N TYR A 82 -2.23 -0.90 23.81
CA TYR A 82 -2.92 -0.78 22.54
C TYR A 82 -3.73 -2.03 22.18
N ASP A 83 -4.01 -2.92 23.13
CA ASP A 83 -4.93 -4.05 22.93
C ASP A 83 -6.34 -3.55 22.59
N CYS A 84 -6.92 -4.15 21.56
CA CYS A 84 -8.28 -3.89 21.10
C CYS A 84 -9.38 -4.37 22.07
N THR A 85 -9.02 -5.13 23.11
CA THR A 85 -9.95 -5.71 24.09
C THR A 85 -9.76 -5.15 25.49
N ASP A 86 -10.79 -5.31 26.32
CA ASP A 86 -10.76 -5.01 27.76
C ASP A 86 -10.10 -6.12 28.60
N ALA A 87 -9.08 -6.79 28.05
CA ALA A 87 -8.38 -7.88 28.74
C ALA A 87 -7.69 -7.41 30.03
N ALA A 88 -7.24 -6.15 30.08
CA ALA A 88 -6.62 -5.55 31.26
C ALA A 88 -7.55 -5.53 32.49
N ASN A 89 -8.87 -5.46 32.28
CA ASN A 89 -9.88 -5.49 33.34
C ASN A 89 -10.58 -6.86 33.46
N GLY A 90 -10.06 -7.89 32.80
CA GLY A 90 -10.60 -9.26 32.86
C GLY A 90 -11.78 -9.54 31.92
N ASN A 91 -12.07 -8.66 30.96
CA ASN A 91 -13.19 -8.81 30.01
C ASN A 91 -12.70 -8.89 28.56
N PRO A 92 -11.98 -9.94 28.14
CA PRO A 92 -11.39 -10.02 26.79
C PRO A 92 -12.41 -10.09 25.65
N SER A 93 -13.69 -10.31 25.96
CA SER A 93 -14.80 -10.28 24.98
C SER A 93 -15.34 -8.87 24.70
N ASN A 94 -14.97 -7.89 25.53
CA ASN A 94 -15.41 -6.51 25.39
C ASN A 94 -14.34 -5.73 24.63
N ALA A 95 -14.75 -4.78 23.78
CA ALA A 95 -13.81 -3.89 23.13
C ALA A 95 -13.18 -2.97 24.19
N ASN A 96 -11.93 -2.55 23.95
CA ASN A 96 -11.24 -1.66 24.87
C ASN A 96 -12.08 -0.37 25.09
N PRO A 97 -12.57 -0.11 26.32
CA PRO A 97 -13.48 0.99 26.58
C PRO A 97 -12.79 2.37 26.47
N ASP A 98 -11.46 2.40 26.57
CA ASP A 98 -10.67 3.63 26.47
C ASP A 98 -10.45 4.05 25.00
N PHE A 99 -10.77 3.18 24.03
CA PHE A 99 -10.61 3.49 22.63
C PHE A 99 -11.82 4.23 22.05
N ASN A 100 -11.53 5.32 21.35
CA ASN A 100 -12.46 6.03 20.49
C ASN A 100 -12.49 5.38 19.09
N PHE A 101 -13.17 4.23 18.99
CA PHE A 101 -13.32 3.51 17.73
C PHE A 101 -14.07 4.35 16.67
N PRO A 102 -13.59 4.35 15.40
CA PRO A 102 -14.32 5.01 14.32
C PRO A 102 -15.60 4.22 13.96
N ALA A 103 -16.53 4.87 13.25
CA ALA A 103 -17.82 4.28 12.90
C ALA A 103 -17.69 3.01 12.04
N GLU A 104 -16.63 2.92 11.24
CA GLU A 104 -16.32 1.76 10.40
C GLU A 104 -15.95 0.50 11.20
N ALA A 105 -15.59 0.64 12.48
CA ALA A 105 -15.27 -0.50 13.35
C ALA A 105 -16.49 -1.34 13.73
N GLY A 106 -17.71 -0.84 13.49
CA GLY A 106 -18.94 -1.51 13.85
C GLY A 106 -19.54 -1.02 15.17
N SER A 107 -20.68 -1.61 15.55
CA SER A 107 -21.52 -1.09 16.62
C SER A 107 -21.44 -1.91 17.92
N ASN A 108 -21.00 -3.17 17.86
CA ASN A 108 -20.85 -4.04 19.02
C ASN A 108 -19.38 -4.40 19.27
N ASP A 109 -19.10 -4.94 20.46
CA ASP A 109 -17.74 -5.27 20.89
C ASP A 109 -17.04 -6.27 19.96
N SER A 110 -17.75 -7.32 19.55
CA SER A 110 -17.19 -8.34 18.66
C SER A 110 -16.75 -7.78 17.31
N GLU A 111 -17.57 -6.90 16.71
CA GLU A 111 -17.24 -6.22 15.45
C GLU A 111 -16.01 -5.32 15.61
N LYS A 112 -15.97 -4.52 16.69
CA LYS A 112 -14.86 -3.60 16.98
C LYS A 112 -13.55 -4.35 17.18
N ILE A 113 -13.58 -5.44 17.94
CA ILE A 113 -12.41 -6.29 18.18
C ILE A 113 -11.93 -6.92 16.88
N ALA A 114 -12.85 -7.51 16.09
CA ALA A 114 -12.52 -8.14 14.81
C ALA A 114 -11.94 -7.13 13.81
N TRP A 115 -12.52 -5.92 13.73
CA TRP A 115 -12.02 -4.84 12.90
C TRP A 115 -10.63 -4.38 13.35
N CYS A 116 -10.44 -4.14 14.64
CA CYS A 116 -9.22 -3.59 15.21
C CYS A 116 -8.03 -4.56 15.13
N ARG A 117 -8.25 -5.86 15.37
CA ARG A 117 -7.23 -6.91 15.29
C ARG A 117 -6.99 -7.42 13.86
N HIS A 118 -7.71 -6.88 12.88
CA HIS A 118 -7.58 -7.35 11.50
C HIS A 118 -6.15 -7.09 10.99
N PRO A 119 -5.42 -8.09 10.43
CA PRO A 119 -4.01 -7.94 10.04
C PRO A 119 -3.74 -6.81 9.03
N ALA A 120 -4.69 -6.53 8.16
CA ALA A 120 -4.60 -5.44 7.19
C ALA A 120 -5.06 -4.06 7.73
N ASN A 121 -5.39 -3.94 9.01
CA ASN A 121 -5.86 -2.68 9.60
C ASN A 121 -4.72 -1.91 10.26
N PHE A 122 -4.36 -0.76 9.68
CA PHE A 122 -3.30 0.11 10.18
C PHE A 122 -3.84 1.37 10.88
N TRP A 123 -5.11 1.35 11.34
CA TRP A 123 -5.78 2.54 11.87
C TRP A 123 -5.01 3.29 12.96
N MET A 124 -4.36 2.59 13.89
CA MET A 124 -3.57 3.20 14.98
C MET A 124 -2.32 3.95 14.48
N LEU A 125 -1.88 3.71 13.24
CA LEU A 125 -0.81 4.48 12.60
C LEU A 125 -1.33 5.79 11.98
N PHE A 126 -2.64 5.94 11.83
CA PHE A 126 -3.28 7.11 11.22
C PHE A 126 -3.96 8.03 12.24
N VAL A 127 -4.41 7.50 13.37
CA VAL A 127 -5.16 8.26 14.39
C VAL A 127 -4.87 7.74 15.80
N ASP A 128 -4.95 8.63 16.80
CA ASP A 128 -4.82 8.26 18.21
C ASP A 128 -6.03 7.41 18.62
N PRO A 129 -5.84 6.16 19.02
CA PRO A 129 -6.94 5.28 19.40
C PRO A 129 -7.68 5.76 20.64
N PHE A 130 -7.03 6.54 21.51
CA PHE A 130 -7.64 7.03 22.75
C PHE A 130 -8.43 8.34 22.58
N GLY A 131 -8.38 8.97 21.40
CA GLY A 131 -9.06 10.24 21.14
C GLY A 131 -8.64 11.38 22.09
N ARG A 132 -7.41 11.36 22.60
CA ARG A 132 -6.91 12.34 23.57
C ARG A 132 -6.67 13.69 22.89
N ALA A 133 -6.68 14.75 23.69
CA ALA A 133 -6.22 16.06 23.23
C ALA A 133 -4.72 16.00 22.89
N THR A 134 -4.26 16.83 21.96
CA THR A 134 -2.87 16.80 21.46
C THR A 134 -1.81 16.90 22.54
N HIS A 135 -2.09 17.61 23.64
CA HIS A 135 -1.17 17.74 24.78
C HIS A 135 -1.09 16.50 25.67
N ASP A 136 -2.08 15.61 25.62
CA ASP A 136 -2.16 14.38 26.43
C ASP A 136 -1.72 13.13 25.64
N GLN A 137 -1.51 13.29 24.32
CA GLN A 137 -1.12 12.20 23.41
C GLN A 137 0.33 11.78 23.65
N TRP A 138 1.24 12.75 23.71
CA TRP A 138 2.69 12.55 23.85
C TRP A 138 3.23 13.26 25.08
N ASN A 139 3.96 12.52 25.90
CA ASN A 139 4.66 13.04 27.05
C ASN A 139 6.14 13.26 26.69
N GLU A 140 6.55 14.53 26.61
CA GLU A 140 7.92 14.92 26.24
C GLU A 140 8.97 14.47 27.27
N ASP A 141 8.65 14.50 28.57
CA ASP A 141 9.60 14.16 29.65
C ASP A 141 9.97 12.68 29.65
N THR A 142 8.99 11.82 29.36
CA THR A 142 9.16 10.37 29.35
C THR A 142 9.45 9.82 27.97
N HIS A 143 9.30 10.65 26.92
CA HIS A 143 9.29 10.25 25.52
C HIS A 143 8.35 9.07 25.25
N ARG A 144 7.11 9.17 25.76
CA ARG A 144 6.10 8.10 25.67
C ARG A 144 4.73 8.63 25.29
N GLY A 145 3.96 7.78 24.64
CA GLY A 145 2.59 8.03 24.24
C GLY A 145 2.39 7.87 22.73
N TRP A 146 1.27 8.36 22.23
CA TRP A 146 1.01 8.41 20.81
C TRP A 146 1.60 9.71 20.26
N HIS A 147 2.60 9.63 19.37
CA HIS A 147 3.34 10.81 18.91
C HIS A 147 2.95 11.27 17.50
N GLY A 148 1.85 10.76 16.95
CA GLY A 148 1.25 11.34 15.76
C GLY A 148 0.64 10.30 14.82
N PRO A 149 0.01 10.77 13.74
CA PRO A 149 -0.19 9.91 12.59
C PRO A 149 1.21 9.55 12.05
N TYR A 150 1.65 8.33 12.33
CA TYR A 150 2.92 7.77 11.85
C TYR A 150 2.92 7.60 10.33
N LEU A 151 1.73 7.54 9.72
CA LEU A 151 1.52 7.52 8.27
C LEU A 151 0.39 8.48 7.89
N THR A 152 0.42 8.96 6.64
CA THR A 152 -0.71 9.66 6.04
C THR A 152 -1.61 8.69 5.30
N ARG A 153 -2.91 8.74 5.56
CA ARG A 153 -3.88 7.92 4.86
C ARG A 153 -4.10 8.44 3.44
N LYS A 154 -3.74 7.62 2.44
CA LYS A 154 -3.93 7.93 1.01
C LYS A 154 -4.86 6.94 0.30
N SER A 155 -4.98 5.73 0.83
CA SER A 155 -5.92 4.70 0.36
C SER A 155 -7.28 4.81 1.06
N GLY A 156 -8.34 4.44 0.34
CA GLY A 156 -9.69 4.38 0.90
C GLY A 156 -9.91 3.24 1.88
N LEU A 157 -11.17 2.93 2.17
CA LEU A 157 -11.54 1.83 3.04
C LEU A 157 -11.42 0.52 2.28
N LEU A 158 -10.69 -0.43 2.86
CA LEU A 158 -10.56 -1.78 2.34
C LEU A 158 -11.76 -2.62 2.77
N ASN A 159 -12.32 -3.35 1.81
CA ASN A 159 -13.33 -4.38 2.01
C ASN A 159 -12.79 -5.70 1.47
N LEU A 160 -12.69 -6.69 2.36
CA LEU A 160 -12.28 -8.05 2.07
C LEU A 160 -13.49 -8.98 2.15
N SER A 161 -13.72 -9.76 1.10
CA SER A 161 -14.75 -10.80 1.08
C SER A 161 -14.14 -12.19 0.93
N ALA A 162 -14.99 -13.20 1.00
CA ALA A 162 -14.58 -14.59 0.90
C ALA A 162 -13.88 -14.86 -0.44
N GLY A 163 -12.80 -15.65 -0.41
CA GLY A 163 -11.99 -15.93 -1.59
C GLY A 163 -10.99 -14.82 -1.93
N ASN A 164 -10.70 -13.90 -1.00
CA ASN A 164 -9.58 -13.00 -1.15
C ASN A 164 -8.26 -13.80 -1.23
N PRO A 165 -7.32 -13.40 -2.10
CA PRO A 165 -6.09 -14.15 -2.38
C PRO A 165 -5.17 -14.31 -1.16
N ALA A 166 -5.31 -13.44 -0.17
CA ALA A 166 -4.53 -13.45 1.05
C ALA A 166 -5.04 -14.45 2.09
N GLY A 167 -6.24 -15.02 1.90
CA GLY A 167 -6.89 -15.87 2.90
C GLY A 167 -7.21 -15.14 4.21
N LEU A 168 -7.25 -13.80 4.18
CA LEU A 168 -7.52 -12.98 5.37
C LEU A 168 -9.01 -13.06 5.75
N PRO A 169 -9.34 -12.80 7.03
CA PRO A 169 -10.73 -12.73 7.48
C PRO A 169 -11.56 -11.75 6.66
N THR A 170 -12.84 -12.07 6.43
CA THR A 170 -13.75 -11.16 5.74
C THR A 170 -14.09 -9.99 6.65
N GLN A 171 -13.88 -8.76 6.17
CA GLN A 171 -14.12 -7.55 6.95
C GLN A 171 -14.28 -6.35 6.02
N SER A 172 -15.16 -5.42 6.39
CA SER A 172 -15.39 -4.17 5.68
C SER A 172 -14.83 -2.97 6.45
N GLY A 173 -14.66 -1.85 5.75
CA GLY A 173 -14.30 -0.59 6.40
C GLY A 173 -12.89 -0.56 7.01
N ILE A 174 -11.97 -1.43 6.56
CA ILE A 174 -10.62 -1.51 7.12
C ILE A 174 -9.80 -0.31 6.68
N TRP A 175 -9.02 0.27 7.60
CA TRP A 175 -8.05 1.31 7.27
C TRP A 175 -6.75 0.66 6.81
N GLY A 176 -6.82 0.07 5.61
CA GLY A 176 -5.69 -0.61 4.98
C GLY A 176 -4.82 0.33 4.16
N ILE A 177 -3.67 -0.19 3.75
CA ILE A 177 -2.77 0.48 2.80
C ILE A 177 -2.73 -0.37 1.53
N ALA A 178 -3.04 0.25 0.39
CA ALA A 178 -3.00 -0.41 -0.90
C ALA A 178 -1.57 -0.49 -1.44
N ASP A 179 -1.17 -1.67 -1.89
CA ASP A 179 0.02 -1.87 -2.69
C ASP A 179 -0.20 -1.28 -4.09
N THR A 180 0.70 -0.40 -4.51
CA THR A 180 0.67 0.25 -5.82
C THR A 180 0.97 -0.69 -6.99
N TYR A 181 1.37 -1.93 -6.69
CA TYR A 181 1.86 -2.95 -7.62
C TYR A 181 0.84 -3.31 -8.72
N LEU A 182 -0.46 -3.41 -8.43
CA LEU A 182 -1.43 -3.97 -9.39
C LEU A 182 -2.84 -3.39 -9.24
N ASN A 183 -3.49 -3.15 -10.38
CA ASN A 183 -4.90 -2.78 -10.49
C ASN A 183 -5.77 -3.89 -9.88
N SER A 184 -6.71 -3.52 -9.01
CA SER A 184 -7.52 -4.33 -8.08
C SER A 184 -8.43 -5.43 -8.67
N THR A 185 -8.01 -6.21 -9.67
CA THR A 185 -8.86 -7.26 -10.27
C THR A 185 -8.87 -8.57 -9.47
N ALA A 186 -8.23 -8.62 -8.31
CA ALA A 186 -8.25 -9.80 -7.46
C ALA A 186 -9.63 -9.96 -6.82
N THR A 187 -10.23 -11.13 -6.99
CA THR A 187 -11.53 -11.47 -6.40
C THR A 187 -11.50 -11.24 -4.89
N GLY A 188 -12.55 -10.61 -4.38
CA GLY A 188 -12.73 -10.40 -2.94
C GLY A 188 -11.91 -9.29 -2.30
N ILE A 189 -11.31 -8.40 -3.09
CA ILE A 189 -10.68 -7.15 -2.61
C ILE A 189 -11.38 -5.96 -3.27
N ALA A 190 -11.90 -5.04 -2.47
CA ALA A 190 -12.49 -3.80 -2.95
C ALA A 190 -12.05 -2.61 -2.09
N TRP A 191 -11.70 -1.50 -2.73
CA TRP A 191 -11.37 -0.25 -2.05
C TRP A 191 -12.46 0.79 -2.30
N SER A 192 -12.87 1.50 -1.25
CA SER A 192 -13.64 2.74 -1.46
C SER A 192 -12.73 3.81 -2.07
N THR A 193 -13.28 4.72 -2.87
CA THR A 193 -12.49 5.80 -3.46
C THR A 193 -12.33 6.94 -2.46
N LEU A 194 -11.09 7.36 -2.21
CA LEU A 194 -10.82 8.72 -1.75
C LEU A 194 -10.76 9.65 -2.97
N SER A 195 -10.83 10.96 -2.77
CA SER A 195 -10.85 11.98 -3.82
C SER A 195 -9.63 11.98 -4.75
N GLU A 196 -8.57 11.25 -4.39
CA GLU A 196 -7.37 11.02 -5.19
C GLU A 196 -7.46 9.64 -5.88
N PRO A 197 -7.06 9.51 -7.16
CA PRO A 197 -7.06 8.25 -7.88
C PRO A 197 -5.88 7.36 -7.44
N GLU A 198 -5.78 7.05 -6.15
CA GLU A 198 -4.89 5.98 -5.70
C GLU A 198 -5.52 4.65 -6.07
N ARG A 199 -4.98 4.10 -7.15
CA ARG A 199 -5.35 2.83 -7.77
C ARG A 199 -5.41 1.76 -6.67
N GLY A 200 -6.60 1.21 -6.47
CA GLY A 200 -6.78 0.08 -5.56
C GLY A 200 -5.86 -1.06 -5.96
N GLY A 201 -5.25 -1.68 -4.96
CA GLY A 201 -4.37 -2.83 -5.13
C GLY A 201 -4.58 -3.86 -4.03
N ARG A 202 -3.60 -4.73 -3.83
CA ARG A 202 -3.68 -5.71 -2.72
C ARG A 202 -3.32 -5.00 -1.42
N PRO A 203 -3.88 -5.39 -0.27
CA PRO A 203 -3.48 -4.79 0.98
C PRO A 203 -2.12 -5.31 1.43
N TYR A 204 -1.33 -4.43 2.04
CA TYR A 204 -0.32 -4.89 3.00
C TYR A 204 -1.02 -5.45 4.24
N TRP A 205 -0.38 -6.37 4.94
CA TRP A 205 -0.82 -6.75 6.27
C TRP A 205 0.36 -6.97 7.21
N PHE A 206 0.06 -6.79 8.49
CA PHE A 206 0.98 -6.96 9.60
C PHE A 206 0.59 -8.21 10.37
N LEU A 207 1.58 -9.08 10.60
CA LEU A 207 1.46 -10.23 11.47
C LEU A 207 2.30 -9.93 12.72
N PRO A 208 1.66 -9.63 13.87
CA PRO A 208 2.36 -9.54 15.13
C PRO A 208 2.85 -10.91 15.58
N ASP A 209 3.93 -10.93 16.35
CA ASP A 209 4.49 -12.13 16.97
C ASP A 209 3.43 -12.77 17.88
N THR A 210 3.17 -14.06 17.65
CA THR A 210 2.24 -14.87 18.47
C THR A 210 2.95 -15.85 19.40
N ASP A 211 4.28 -16.00 19.27
CA ASP A 211 5.03 -17.10 19.86
C ASP A 211 6.10 -16.58 20.85
N SER A 212 6.27 -17.28 21.96
CA SER A 212 7.21 -16.87 23.03
C SER A 212 8.68 -17.24 22.76
N ASP A 213 9.01 -17.72 21.55
CA ASP A 213 10.28 -18.39 21.23
C ASP A 213 11.44 -17.42 20.92
N ASN A 214 11.27 -16.14 21.23
CA ASN A 214 12.33 -15.13 21.27
C ASN A 214 13.00 -14.86 19.90
N GLN A 215 12.36 -15.27 18.80
CA GLN A 215 12.66 -14.80 17.45
C GLN A 215 11.67 -13.67 17.07
N PRO A 216 12.13 -12.61 16.39
CA PRO A 216 11.24 -11.53 15.98
C PRO A 216 10.38 -11.99 14.80
N ASP A 217 9.19 -12.52 15.10
CA ASP A 217 8.25 -13.01 14.09
C ASP A 217 7.34 -11.89 13.53
N GLU A 218 7.47 -10.68 14.08
CA GLU A 218 6.73 -9.51 13.61
C GLU A 218 7.12 -9.15 12.17
N ARG A 219 6.16 -9.21 11.25
CA ARG A 219 6.44 -9.02 9.82
C ARG A 219 5.34 -8.27 9.08
N ILE A 220 5.76 -7.54 8.06
CA ILE A 220 4.89 -6.97 7.04
C ILE A 220 4.95 -7.87 5.82
N VAL A 221 3.78 -8.18 5.27
CA VAL A 221 3.65 -9.02 4.09
C VAL A 221 2.92 -8.26 2.98
N SER A 222 3.42 -8.41 1.76
CA SER A 222 2.67 -8.19 0.53
C SER A 222 2.72 -9.44 -0.33
N LEU A 223 1.62 -9.76 -0.99
CA LEU A 223 1.59 -10.84 -1.99
C LEU A 223 2.53 -10.51 -3.14
N GLY A 224 3.18 -11.50 -3.74
CA GLY A 224 3.85 -11.31 -5.03
C GLY A 224 2.93 -11.67 -6.19
N PRO A 225 3.46 -11.77 -7.42
CA PRO A 225 2.66 -11.79 -8.65
C PRO A 225 1.59 -12.88 -8.75
N ASP A 226 1.76 -13.99 -8.04
CA ASP A 226 0.89 -15.17 -8.07
C ASP A 226 -0.42 -15.00 -7.26
N ASN A 227 -0.56 -13.90 -6.51
CA ASN A 227 -1.72 -13.62 -5.66
C ASN A 227 -2.04 -14.79 -4.71
N SER A 228 -1.01 -15.43 -4.16
CA SER A 228 -1.17 -16.53 -3.21
C SER A 228 -0.19 -16.34 -2.06
N TYR A 229 -0.66 -16.53 -0.82
CA TYR A 229 0.23 -16.55 0.34
C TYR A 229 0.82 -17.96 0.50
N ALA A 230 2.13 -18.09 0.30
CA ALA A 230 2.84 -19.37 0.38
C ALA A 230 3.57 -19.59 1.73
N GLY A 231 3.35 -18.71 2.73
CA GLY A 231 4.12 -18.66 3.97
C GLY A 231 3.62 -19.50 5.14
N SER A 232 2.94 -20.64 4.91
CA SER A 232 2.57 -21.54 6.02
C SER A 232 3.74 -22.48 6.37
N GLY A 233 4.36 -22.29 7.54
CA GLY A 233 5.27 -23.29 8.15
C GLY A 233 6.75 -23.23 7.74
N THR A 234 7.26 -22.10 7.26
CA THR A 234 8.70 -21.85 7.04
C THR A 234 9.16 -20.69 7.92
N ASN A 235 10.44 -20.66 8.32
CA ASN A 235 11.07 -19.57 9.09
C ASN A 235 10.55 -18.21 8.60
N GLU A 236 9.85 -17.51 9.49
CA GLU A 236 8.84 -16.51 9.16
C GLU A 236 9.41 -15.20 8.59
N CYS A 237 10.73 -15.07 8.65
CA CYS A 237 11.50 -13.92 8.15
C CYS A 237 12.32 -14.17 6.90
N LEU A 238 12.25 -15.37 6.32
CA LEU A 238 12.91 -15.61 5.04
C LEU A 238 11.97 -15.24 3.88
N PRO A 239 12.44 -14.46 2.89
CA PRO A 239 11.66 -14.21 1.70
C PRO A 239 11.38 -15.55 1.02
N ASN A 240 10.12 -15.94 0.91
CA ASN A 240 9.72 -17.00 0.00
C ASN A 240 9.77 -16.45 -1.43
N ALA A 241 9.94 -17.32 -2.43
CA ALA A 241 10.18 -16.88 -3.81
C ALA A 241 9.05 -16.00 -4.39
N ASN A 242 7.86 -16.03 -3.79
CA ASN A 242 6.64 -15.48 -4.36
C ASN A 242 5.98 -14.39 -3.52
N ASN A 243 6.40 -14.12 -2.28
CA ASN A 243 5.81 -13.04 -1.47
C ASN A 243 6.90 -12.09 -0.98
N LEU A 244 6.51 -10.84 -0.79
CA LEU A 244 7.35 -9.81 -0.21
C LEU A 244 7.13 -9.81 1.30
N ILE A 245 8.15 -10.26 2.04
CA ILE A 245 8.13 -10.32 3.50
C ILE A 245 9.23 -9.39 4.03
N LEU A 246 8.87 -8.55 5.00
CA LEU A 246 9.80 -7.65 5.68
C LEU A 246 9.63 -7.77 7.19
N CYS A 247 10.64 -8.31 7.88
CA CYS A 247 10.61 -8.45 9.33
C CYS A 247 10.98 -7.16 10.07
N LEU A 248 10.34 -7.02 11.22
CA LEU A 248 10.56 -5.97 12.19
C LEU A 248 11.56 -6.51 13.23
N LEU A 249 12.85 -6.42 12.90
CA LEU A 249 13.90 -6.76 13.87
C LEU A 249 13.71 -5.96 15.17
N ARG A 250 13.89 -6.64 16.32
CA ARG A 250 13.97 -6.03 17.66
C ARG A 250 15.09 -5.00 17.75
#